data_AF-A0A2T0VI18-F1
#
_entry.id   AF-A0A2T0VI18-F1
#
_cell.length_a   1.000
_cell.length_b   1.000
_cell.length_c   1.000
_cell.angle_alpha   90.00
_cell.angle_beta   90.00
_cell.angle_gamma   90.00
#
_symmetry.space_group_name_H-M   'P 1'
#
loop_
_entity.id
_entity.type
_entity.pdbx_description
1 polymer ?
#
loop_
_entity_poly.entity_id
_entity_poly.type
_entity_poly.pdbx_seq_one_letter_code
_entity_poly.pdbx_strand_id
1 'polypeptide(L)'
;MPTYGNILLRQDENGAFTTARRAPLGFTDGRNEAWLRDLLADNPDLLPIEEVDPSFAPLVPLCTELSTEAGPVDAVFISPSGRLTLVECKLWRNPEARRKVIAQILDYTRAVSQWSYADLQRRVAAATGRKGNVPFEAARELQPDLDEAAFVDATARV
;
A
#
# COMPACT_ATOMS: atom_id res chain seq x y z
N MET A 1 -6.95 -6.82 37.29
CA MET A 1 -6.51 -7.04 35.89
C MET A 1 -5.07 -7.54 35.92
N PRO A 2 -4.67 -8.57 35.16
CA PRO A 2 -3.28 -9.00 35.18
C PRO A 2 -2.41 -7.90 34.57
N THR A 3 -1.44 -7.41 35.35
CA THR A 3 -0.42 -6.47 34.88
C THR A 3 0.59 -7.27 34.07
N TYR A 4 0.33 -7.46 32.78
CA TYR A 4 1.33 -8.04 31.88
C TYR A 4 2.55 -7.12 31.84
N GLY A 5 3.75 -7.66 32.04
CA GLY A 5 5.00 -6.92 31.97
C GLY A 5 5.23 -6.25 30.61
N ASN A 6 6.14 -5.28 30.57
CA ASN A 6 6.53 -4.59 29.34
C ASN A 6 6.99 -5.62 28.28
N ILE A 7 6.48 -5.50 27.05
CA ILE A 7 6.95 -6.30 25.93
C ILE A 7 8.30 -5.72 25.50
N LEU A 8 9.33 -6.56 25.40
CA LEU A 8 10.63 -6.17 24.86
C LEU A 8 10.76 -6.73 23.45
N LEU A 9 11.09 -5.87 22.49
CA LEU A 9 11.40 -6.22 21.11
C LEU A 9 12.91 -6.16 20.90
N ARG A 10 13.48 -7.21 20.29
CA ARG A 10 14.89 -7.25 19.86
C ARG A 10 14.89 -7.53 18.36
N GLN A 11 15.40 -6.59 17.55
CA GLN A 11 15.32 -6.68 16.09
C GLN A 11 16.27 -7.72 15.49
N ASP A 12 17.41 -7.98 16.13
CA ASP A 12 18.38 -9.02 15.73
C ASP A 12 19.05 -9.65 16.98
N GLU A 13 19.97 -10.61 16.81
CA GLU A 13 20.61 -11.30 17.95
C GLU A 13 21.53 -10.42 18.80
N ASN A 14 22.09 -9.37 18.21
CA ASN A 14 23.05 -8.45 18.84
C ASN A 14 22.43 -7.09 19.20
N GLY A 15 21.19 -6.86 18.82
CA GLY A 15 20.47 -5.61 19.00
C GLY A 15 20.05 -5.37 20.45
N ALA A 16 19.98 -4.10 20.84
CA ALA A 16 19.45 -3.72 22.14
C ALA A 16 17.96 -4.08 22.25
N PHE A 17 17.54 -4.51 23.43
CA PHE A 17 16.11 -4.65 23.72
C PHE A 17 15.46 -3.26 23.75
N THR A 18 14.41 -3.10 22.93
CA THR A 18 13.56 -1.91 22.93
C THR A 18 12.25 -2.24 23.63
N THR A 19 11.72 -1.30 24.41
CA THR A 19 10.39 -1.51 25.02
C THR A 19 9.32 -1.26 23.98
N ALA A 20 8.58 -2.30 23.61
CA ALA A 20 7.46 -2.18 22.72
C ALA A 20 6.31 -1.46 23.44
N ARG A 21 5.76 -0.43 22.80
CA ARG A 21 4.52 0.18 23.25
C ARG A 21 3.36 -0.62 22.70
N ARG A 22 2.51 -1.17 23.58
CA ARG A 22 1.22 -1.71 23.15
C ARG A 22 0.43 -0.58 22.50
N ALA A 23 0.26 -0.64 21.18
CA ALA A 23 -0.75 0.14 20.52
C ALA A 23 -2.09 -0.59 20.72
N PRO A 24 -3.10 0.02 21.36
CA PRO A 24 -4.43 -0.58 21.37
C PRO A 24 -4.88 -0.76 19.92
N LEU A 25 -5.15 -2.00 19.52
CA LEU A 25 -5.85 -2.30 18.27
C LEU A 25 -7.35 -2.10 18.55
N GLY A 26 -7.78 -0.84 18.44
CA GLY A 26 -9.16 -0.42 18.67
C GLY A 26 -9.39 0.99 18.13
N PHE A 27 -10.57 1.21 17.52
CA PHE A 27 -10.96 2.46 16.85
C PHE A 27 -11.30 3.61 17.84
N THR A 28 -10.91 3.51 19.10
CA THR A 28 -11.40 4.36 20.20
C THR A 28 -10.49 5.56 20.52
N ASP A 29 -9.25 5.60 20.03
CA ASP A 29 -8.28 6.65 20.36
C ASP A 29 -8.14 7.69 19.22
N GLY A 30 -9.24 8.05 18.53
CA GLY A 30 -9.20 9.05 17.46
C GLY A 30 -8.56 8.58 16.15
N ARG A 31 -8.28 7.29 16.01
CA ARG A 31 -7.76 6.68 14.77
C ARG A 31 -8.89 6.56 13.74
N ASN A 32 -8.73 7.26 12.62
CA ASN A 32 -9.65 7.28 11.49
C ASN A 32 -9.08 6.49 10.30
N GLU A 33 -9.80 6.46 9.18
CA GLU A 33 -9.33 5.85 7.93
C GLU A 33 -8.00 6.44 7.42
N ALA A 34 -7.79 7.76 7.57
CA ALA A 34 -6.54 8.41 7.17
C ALA A 34 -5.33 7.91 7.99
N TRP A 35 -5.50 7.74 9.30
CA TRP A 35 -4.47 7.13 10.14
C TRP A 35 -4.11 5.72 9.70
N LEU A 36 -5.11 4.91 9.32
CA LEU A 36 -4.88 3.55 8.84
C LEU A 36 -4.13 3.56 7.50
N ARG A 37 -4.55 4.43 6.58
CA ARG A 37 -3.88 4.63 5.29
C ARG A 37 -2.41 4.98 5.48
N ASP A 38 -2.12 6.00 6.29
CA ASP A 38 -0.76 6.48 6.50
C ASP A 38 0.11 5.37 7.15
N LEU A 39 -0.45 4.64 8.13
CA LEU A 39 0.21 3.50 8.75
C LEU A 39 0.61 2.42 7.72
N LEU A 40 -0.32 2.05 6.83
CA LEU A 40 -0.09 1.03 5.81
C LEU A 40 0.87 1.50 4.71
N ALA A 41 0.79 2.77 4.32
CA ALA A 41 1.70 3.36 3.34
C ALA A 41 3.14 3.39 3.87
N ASP A 42 3.33 3.72 5.15
CA ASP A 42 4.63 3.76 5.80
C ASP A 42 5.18 2.36 6.16
N ASN A 43 4.30 1.36 6.28
CA ASN A 43 4.66 0.00 6.71
C ASN A 43 3.95 -1.05 5.84
N PRO A 44 4.36 -1.24 4.57
CA PRO A 44 3.67 -2.12 3.62
C PRO A 44 3.64 -3.58 4.05
N ASP A 45 4.66 -4.02 4.79
CA ASP A 45 4.79 -5.38 5.34
C ASP A 45 3.68 -5.74 6.36
N LEU A 46 2.89 -4.76 6.81
CA LEU A 46 1.69 -5.01 7.60
C LEU A 46 0.57 -5.68 6.79
N LEU A 47 0.62 -5.58 5.45
CA LEU A 47 -0.29 -6.29 4.56
C LEU A 47 0.27 -7.69 4.28
N PRO A 48 -0.46 -8.78 4.60
CA PRO A 48 0.01 -10.14 4.38
C PRO A 48 -0.13 -10.56 2.91
N ILE A 49 0.41 -9.76 1.98
CA ILE A 49 0.21 -9.99 0.54
C ILE A 49 0.85 -11.29 0.08
N GLU A 50 1.98 -11.69 0.68
CA GLU A 50 2.67 -12.95 0.35
C GLU A 50 1.81 -14.18 0.65
N GLU A 51 0.95 -14.12 1.67
CA GLU A 51 0.01 -15.19 2.01
C GLU A 51 -1.22 -15.19 1.10
N VAL A 52 -1.61 -14.03 0.56
CA VAL A 52 -2.78 -13.88 -0.31
C VAL A 52 -2.44 -14.22 -1.76
N ASP A 53 -1.44 -13.55 -2.31
CA ASP A 53 -0.90 -13.78 -3.65
C ASP A 53 0.56 -13.26 -3.71
N PRO A 54 1.56 -14.15 -3.67
CA PRO A 54 2.97 -13.75 -3.65
C PRO A 54 3.43 -13.06 -4.93
N SER A 55 2.67 -13.10 -6.03
CA SER A 55 3.04 -12.40 -7.26
C SER A 55 2.97 -10.87 -7.15
N PHE A 56 2.23 -10.37 -6.15
CA PHE A 56 2.14 -8.95 -5.81
C PHE A 56 3.20 -8.51 -4.78
N ALA A 57 3.92 -9.45 -4.18
CA ALA A 57 5.01 -9.15 -3.27
C ALA A 57 6.32 -8.89 -4.03
N PRO A 58 7.27 -8.14 -3.44
CA PRO A 58 7.09 -7.24 -2.30
C PRO A 58 6.27 -5.98 -2.68
N LEU A 59 5.61 -5.36 -1.69
CA LEU A 59 4.86 -4.11 -1.91
C LEU A 59 5.79 -2.89 -1.81
N VAL A 60 5.94 -2.17 -2.92
CA VAL A 60 6.64 -0.88 -2.94
C VAL A 60 5.61 0.25 -2.89
N PRO A 61 5.64 1.13 -1.88
CA PRO A 61 4.76 2.30 -1.82
C PRO A 61 4.93 3.20 -3.04
N LEU A 62 3.82 3.54 -3.70
CA LEU A 62 3.83 4.54 -4.77
C LEU A 62 3.31 5.87 -4.29
N CYS A 63 2.08 5.89 -3.77
CA CYS A 63 1.43 7.11 -3.29
C CYS A 63 0.18 6.79 -2.48
N THR A 64 -0.30 7.81 -1.78
CA THR A 64 -1.62 7.85 -1.15
C THR A 64 -2.55 8.76 -1.93
N GLU A 65 -3.86 8.56 -1.81
CA GLU A 65 -4.90 9.38 -2.43
C GLU A 65 -4.76 9.51 -3.97
N LEU A 66 -4.42 8.40 -4.65
CA LEU A 66 -4.25 8.37 -6.10
C LEU A 66 -5.59 8.67 -6.78
N SER A 67 -5.67 9.81 -7.48
CA SER A 67 -6.91 10.23 -8.15
C SER A 67 -7.26 9.32 -9.34
N THR A 68 -8.45 8.74 -9.31
CA THR A 68 -9.05 7.99 -10.42
C THR A 68 -10.40 8.58 -10.83
N GLU A 69 -10.96 8.09 -11.94
CA GLU A 69 -12.31 8.41 -12.39
C GLU A 69 -13.39 7.97 -11.38
N ALA A 70 -13.10 6.99 -10.52
CA ALA A 70 -13.98 6.50 -9.46
C ALA A 70 -13.71 7.16 -8.09
N GLY A 71 -12.80 8.14 -8.03
CA GLY A 71 -12.38 8.81 -6.80
C GLY A 71 -10.95 8.46 -6.39
N PRO A 72 -10.45 9.02 -5.28
CA PRO A 72 -9.10 8.77 -4.80
C PRO A 72 -8.99 7.37 -4.18
N VAL A 73 -7.99 6.59 -4.60
CA VAL A 73 -7.60 5.34 -3.91
C VAL A 73 -6.74 5.71 -2.71
N ASP A 74 -7.05 5.18 -1.52
CA ASP A 74 -6.37 5.56 -0.29
C ASP A 74 -4.86 5.30 -0.33
N ALA A 75 -4.43 4.09 -0.69
CA ALA A 75 -3.01 3.75 -0.84
C ALA A 75 -2.78 2.86 -2.06
N VAL A 76 -1.68 3.12 -2.76
CA VAL A 76 -1.30 2.39 -3.96
C VAL A 76 0.15 1.92 -3.85
N PHE A 77 0.35 0.66 -4.18
CA PHE A 77 1.65 0.00 -4.20
C PHE A 77 1.90 -0.62 -5.57
N ILE A 78 3.16 -0.90 -5.85
CA ILE A 78 3.57 -1.69 -7.01
C ILE A 78 4.63 -2.70 -6.61
N SER A 79 4.65 -3.87 -7.23
CA SER A 79 5.75 -4.82 -7.08
C SER A 79 6.84 -4.58 -8.13
N PRO A 80 8.09 -5.06 -7.93
CA PRO A 80 9.10 -5.11 -8.98
C PRO A 80 8.68 -5.92 -10.22
N SER A 81 7.71 -6.83 -10.07
CA SER A 81 7.09 -7.56 -11.19
C SER A 81 6.03 -6.73 -11.95
N GLY A 82 5.86 -5.46 -11.61
CA GLY A 82 4.94 -4.53 -12.27
C GLY A 82 3.48 -4.68 -11.86
N ARG A 83 3.17 -5.41 -10.79
CA ARG A 83 1.79 -5.62 -10.31
C ARG A 83 1.33 -4.47 -9.43
N LEU A 84 0.20 -3.85 -9.76
CA LEU A 84 -0.41 -2.80 -8.95
C LEU A 84 -1.28 -3.38 -7.84
N THR A 85 -1.14 -2.84 -6.63
CA THR A 85 -2.02 -3.14 -5.49
C THR A 85 -2.74 -1.87 -5.06
N LEU A 86 -4.07 -1.90 -5.12
CA LEU A 86 -4.95 -0.81 -4.71
C LEU A 86 -5.56 -1.13 -3.35
N VAL A 87 -5.44 -0.21 -2.39
CA VAL A 87 -5.91 -0.41 -1.01
C VAL A 87 -6.91 0.69 -0.66
N GLU A 88 -8.09 0.26 -0.21
CA GLU A 88 -9.12 1.12 0.38
C GLU A 88 -9.17 0.87 1.90
N CYS A 89 -9.00 1.92 2.68
CA CYS A 89 -8.97 1.87 4.12
C CYS A 89 -10.37 2.11 4.68
N LYS A 90 -10.93 1.12 5.37
CA LYS A 90 -12.22 1.27 6.03
C LYS A 90 -12.19 0.72 7.44
N LEU A 91 -12.66 1.53 8.39
CA LEU A 91 -12.90 1.05 9.75
C LEU A 91 -14.21 0.25 9.74
N TRP A 92 -14.12 -1.03 10.07
CA TRP A 92 -15.26 -1.94 10.04
C TRP A 92 -16.19 -1.63 11.20
N ARG A 93 -17.31 -0.97 10.90
CA ARG A 93 -18.33 -0.59 11.88
C ARG A 93 -19.69 -1.24 11.61
N ASN A 94 -19.98 -1.62 10.37
CA ASN A 94 -21.19 -2.34 9.97
C ASN A 94 -21.00 -3.12 8.64
N PRO A 95 -21.94 -4.02 8.27
CA PRO A 95 -21.88 -4.77 7.01
C PRO A 95 -22.00 -3.92 5.74
N GLU A 96 -22.66 -2.75 5.81
CA GLU A 96 -22.81 -1.85 4.66
C GLU A 96 -21.48 -1.24 4.23
N ALA A 97 -20.62 -0.90 5.19
CA ALA A 97 -19.28 -0.41 4.94
C ALA A 97 -18.46 -1.42 4.12
N ARG A 98 -18.61 -2.72 4.39
CA ARG A 98 -17.95 -3.78 3.61
C ARG A 98 -18.44 -3.80 2.16
N ARG A 99 -19.75 -3.70 1.91
CA ARG A 99 -20.29 -3.70 0.54
C ARG A 99 -19.82 -2.47 -0.23
N LYS A 100 -19.75 -1.31 0.44
CA LYS A 100 -19.24 -0.08 -0.15
C LYS A 100 -17.78 -0.24 -0.60
N VAL A 101 -16.92 -0.81 0.24
CA VAL A 101 -15.52 -1.07 -0.11
C VAL A 101 -15.41 -2.00 -1.32
N ILE A 102 -16.20 -3.08 -1.37
CA ILE A 102 -16.17 -3.99 -2.53
C ILE A 102 -16.53 -3.26 -3.82
N ALA A 103 -17.57 -2.41 -3.80
CA ALA A 103 -17.95 -1.62 -4.96
C ALA A 103 -16.83 -0.65 -5.38
N GLN A 104 -16.23 0.06 -4.42
CA GLN A 104 -15.10 0.96 -4.66
C GLN A 104 -13.92 0.24 -5.32
N ILE A 105 -13.50 -0.91 -4.78
CA ILE A 105 -12.40 -1.70 -5.36
C ILE A 105 -12.70 -2.08 -6.80
N LEU A 106 -13.93 -2.55 -7.10
CA LEU A 106 -14.32 -2.89 -8.47
C LEU A 106 -14.30 -1.67 -9.41
N ASP A 107 -14.74 -0.51 -8.93
CA ASP A 107 -14.75 0.72 -9.72
C ASP A 107 -13.33 1.24 -9.97
N TYR A 108 -12.43 1.15 -8.98
CA TYR A 108 -11.02 1.48 -9.15
C TYR A 108 -10.35 0.53 -10.15
N THR A 109 -10.57 -0.78 -10.06
CA THR A 109 -10.01 -1.74 -11.01
C THR A 109 -10.43 -1.41 -12.44
N ARG A 110 -11.71 -1.07 -12.65
CA ARG A 110 -12.21 -0.65 -13.98
C ARG A 110 -11.52 0.62 -14.47
N ALA A 111 -11.37 1.63 -13.60
CA ALA A 111 -10.72 2.88 -13.96
C ALA A 111 -9.25 2.64 -14.36
N VAL A 112 -8.51 1.91 -13.52
CA VAL A 112 -7.09 1.62 -13.74
C VAL A 112 -6.86 0.71 -14.95
N SER A 113 -7.75 -0.24 -15.25
CA SER A 113 -7.64 -1.10 -16.45
C SER A 113 -7.69 -0.36 -17.79
N GLN A 114 -8.13 0.90 -17.79
CA GLN A 114 -8.16 1.75 -18.98
C GLN A 114 -6.89 2.59 -19.15
N TRP A 115 -5.99 2.57 -18.16
CA TRP A 115 -4.81 3.41 -18.15
C TRP A 115 -3.67 2.74 -18.91
N SER A 116 -2.94 3.54 -19.69
CA SER A 116 -1.60 3.16 -20.11
C SER A 116 -0.61 3.33 -18.96
N TYR A 117 0.58 2.75 -19.09
CA TYR A 117 1.68 3.01 -18.15
C TYR A 117 1.98 4.53 -18.02
N ALA A 118 1.91 5.26 -19.14
CA ALA A 118 2.12 6.71 -19.14
C ALA A 118 1.04 7.45 -18.34
N ASP A 119 -0.21 6.97 -18.36
CA ASP A 119 -1.28 7.53 -17.54
C ASP A 119 -1.03 7.27 -16.05
N LEU A 120 -0.64 6.04 -15.67
CA LEU A 120 -0.24 5.70 -14.31
C LEU A 120 0.88 6.63 -13.83
N GLN A 121 1.96 6.74 -14.61
CA GLN A 121 3.09 7.61 -14.27
C GLN A 121 2.66 9.05 -14.06
N ARG A 122 1.80 9.59 -14.95
CA ARG A 122 1.25 10.96 -14.83
C ARG A 122 0.43 11.14 -13.55
N ARG A 123 -0.41 10.17 -13.20
CA ARG A 123 -1.27 10.22 -12.01
C ARG A 123 -0.44 10.12 -10.72
N VAL A 124 0.55 9.23 -10.68
CA VAL A 124 1.48 9.10 -9.54
C VAL A 124 2.34 10.36 -9.39
N ALA A 125 2.85 10.92 -10.49
CA ALA A 125 3.59 12.18 -10.45
C ALA A 125 2.73 13.34 -9.90
N ALA A 126 1.44 13.40 -10.27
CA ALA A 126 0.51 14.39 -9.75
C ALA A 126 0.25 14.21 -8.24
N ALA A 127 0.10 12.97 -7.76
CA ALA A 127 -0.15 12.68 -6.36
C ALA A 127 1.07 12.92 -5.46
N THR A 128 2.28 12.60 -5.95
CA THR A 128 3.53 12.71 -5.17
C THR A 128 4.24 14.05 -5.33
N GLY A 129 3.91 14.83 -6.37
CA GLY A 129 4.67 16.02 -6.77
C GLY A 129 6.07 15.71 -7.32
N ARG A 130 6.43 14.43 -7.49
CA ARG A 130 7.71 14.00 -8.05
C ARG A 130 7.66 14.02 -9.57
N LYS A 131 8.80 14.33 -10.20
CA LYS A 131 9.00 14.22 -11.65
C LYS A 131 9.77 12.94 -11.97
N GLY A 132 9.65 12.45 -13.20
CA GLY A 132 10.37 11.25 -13.66
C GLY A 132 9.48 10.02 -13.71
N ASN A 133 10.11 8.85 -13.82
CA ASN A 133 9.41 7.57 -13.89
C ASN A 133 9.26 7.00 -12.47
N VAL A 134 8.44 7.68 -11.66
CA VAL A 134 8.30 7.39 -10.22
C VAL A 134 7.96 5.91 -9.94
N PRO A 135 7.06 5.25 -10.69
CA PRO A 135 6.77 3.83 -10.42
C PRO A 135 7.98 2.91 -10.63
N PHE A 136 8.74 3.12 -11.70
CA PHE A 136 9.96 2.36 -11.96
C PHE A 136 11.07 2.69 -10.96
N GLU A 137 11.28 3.97 -10.66
CA GLU A 137 12.29 4.41 -9.69
C GLU A 137 12.06 3.75 -8.32
N ALA A 138 10.81 3.74 -7.85
CA ALA A 138 10.44 3.10 -6.59
C ALA A 138 10.70 1.59 -6.63
N ALA A 139 10.29 0.90 -7.69
CA ALA A 139 10.53 -0.54 -7.83
C ALA A 139 12.03 -0.88 -7.89
N ARG A 140 12.83 -0.04 -8.57
CA ARG A 140 14.28 -0.21 -8.72
C ARG A 140 15.04 0.00 -7.41
N GLU A 141 14.54 0.83 -6.48
CA GLU A 141 15.14 0.98 -5.15
C GLU A 141 15.20 -0.37 -4.40
N LEU A 142 14.22 -1.24 -4.64
CA LEU A 142 14.18 -2.58 -4.06
C LEU A 142 14.86 -3.65 -4.92
N GLN A 143 14.83 -3.50 -6.24
CA GLN A 143 15.50 -4.39 -7.20
C GLN A 143 16.40 -3.59 -8.16
N PRO A 144 17.69 -3.39 -7.83
CA PRO A 144 18.59 -2.51 -8.61
C PRO A 144 18.79 -2.92 -10.06
N ASP A 145 18.74 -4.23 -10.35
CA ASP A 145 18.93 -4.81 -11.68
C ASP A 145 17.62 -4.89 -12.49
N LEU A 146 16.57 -4.16 -12.08
CA LEU A 146 15.27 -4.14 -12.75
C LEU A 146 15.38 -3.50 -14.15
N ASP A 147 14.96 -4.23 -15.18
CA ASP A 147 14.88 -3.73 -16.54
C ASP A 147 13.62 -2.86 -16.71
N GLU A 148 13.82 -1.61 -17.16
CA GLU A 148 12.73 -0.63 -17.30
C GLU A 148 11.71 -1.06 -18.36
N ALA A 149 12.16 -1.58 -19.50
CA ALA A 149 11.26 -1.95 -20.59
C ALA A 149 10.36 -3.13 -20.19
N ALA A 150 10.94 -4.16 -19.56
CA ALA A 150 10.21 -5.30 -19.04
C ALA A 150 9.22 -4.89 -17.94
N PHE A 151 9.61 -3.99 -17.04
CA PHE A 151 8.73 -3.47 -16.00
C PHE A 151 7.53 -2.72 -16.58
N VAL A 152 7.77 -1.80 -17.53
CA VAL A 152 6.73 -1.02 -18.19
C VAL A 152 5.73 -1.92 -18.91
N ASP A 153 6.22 -2.93 -19.66
CA ASP A 153 5.35 -3.90 -20.35
C ASP A 153 4.55 -4.76 -19.35
N ALA A 154 5.16 -5.18 -18.24
CA ALA A 154 4.46 -5.95 -17.21
C ALA A 154 3.33 -5.15 -16.54
N THR A 155 3.55 -3.86 -16.26
CA THR A 155 2.54 -2.98 -15.66
C THR A 155 1.43 -2.56 -16.63
N ALA A 156 1.72 -2.50 -17.93
CA ALA A 156 0.71 -2.18 -18.94
C ALA A 156 -0.31 -3.31 -19.18
N ARG A 157 -0.08 -4.52 -18.64
CA ARG A 157 -0.92 -5.71 -18.82
C ARG A 157 -1.89 -5.98 -17.66
N VAL A 158 -2.12 -4.97 -16.80
CA VAL A 158 -2.98 -5.06 -15.61
C VAL A 158 -4.46 -5.07 -15.97
#